data_AF-A0A2P7EAG3-F1
#
_entry.id   AF-A0A2P7EAG3-F1
#
_cell.length_a   1.000
_cell.length_b   1.000
_cell.length_c   1.000
_cell.angle_alpha   90.00
_cell.angle_beta   90.00
_cell.angle_gamma   90.00
#
_symmetry.space_group_name_H-M   'P 1'
#
loop_
_entity.id
_entity.type
_entity.pdbx_description
1 polymer ?
#
loop_
_entity_poly.entity_id
_entity_poly.type
_entity_poly.pdbx_seq_one_letter_code
_entity_poly.pdbx_strand_id
1 'polypeptide(L)'
;MPISNAAQLQNQLMHISFDMQHLCDNPTDITSAIDLLNRSYKTPAAAAARQRLHADPAIAALVQERYWGEWPNVATLITYPAGSLGYVYGHLLFDQGLEPLAPPQLSADISAAD
;
A
#
# COMPACT_ATOMS: atom_id res chain seq x y z
N MET A 1 -17.40 -15.00 27.05
CA MET A 1 -15.97 -15.27 27.32
C MET A 1 -15.17 -14.45 26.32
N PRO A 2 -14.18 -13.64 26.73
CA PRO A 2 -13.34 -12.96 25.76
C PRO A 2 -12.46 -14.01 25.09
N ILE A 3 -12.50 -14.06 23.75
CA ILE A 3 -11.58 -14.88 22.97
C ILE A 3 -10.18 -14.34 23.28
N SER A 4 -9.27 -15.21 23.76
CA SER A 4 -7.88 -14.85 24.03
C SER A 4 -7.24 -14.24 22.77
N ASN A 5 -6.48 -13.14 22.92
CA ASN A 5 -5.73 -12.49 21.84
C ASN A 5 -4.91 -13.49 20.99
N ALA A 6 -4.46 -14.59 21.58
CA ALA A 6 -3.71 -15.64 20.88
C ALA A 6 -4.57 -16.40 19.85
N ALA A 7 -5.83 -16.71 20.19
CA ALA A 7 -6.73 -17.42 19.27
C ALA A 7 -7.18 -16.54 18.10
N GLN A 8 -7.37 -15.23 18.33
CA GLN A 8 -7.62 -14.26 17.27
C GLN A 8 -6.41 -14.11 16.34
N LEU A 9 -5.20 -14.00 16.89
CA LEU A 9 -3.99 -13.91 16.10
C LEU A 9 -3.76 -15.18 15.27
N GLN A 10 -3.94 -16.36 15.86
CA GLN A 10 -3.80 -17.62 15.13
C GLN A 10 -4.79 -17.72 13.95
N ASN A 11 -6.04 -17.32 14.16
CA ASN A 11 -7.04 -17.30 13.11
C ASN A 11 -6.65 -16.33 11.98
N GLN A 12 -6.17 -15.12 12.33
CA GLN A 12 -5.65 -14.17 11.34
C GLN A 12 -4.48 -14.72 10.54
N LEU A 13 -3.51 -15.37 11.20
CA LEU A 13 -2.35 -15.95 10.52
C LEU A 13 -2.75 -17.09 9.56
N MET A 14 -3.76 -17.88 9.92
CA MET A 14 -4.30 -18.91 9.02
C MET A 14 -4.90 -18.30 7.75
N HIS A 15 -5.70 -17.23 7.88
CA HIS A 15 -6.26 -16.53 6.73
C HIS A 15 -5.19 -15.90 5.85
N ILE A 16 -4.20 -15.23 6.44
CA ILE A 16 -3.05 -14.65 5.72
C ILE A 16 -2.32 -15.74 4.93
N SER A 17 -2.10 -16.92 5.54
CA SER A 17 -1.41 -18.03 4.87
C SER A 17 -2.21 -18.57 3.69
N PHE A 18 -3.54 -18.65 3.81
CA PHE A 18 -4.41 -19.08 2.72
C PHE A 18 -4.44 -18.08 1.56
N ASP A 19 -4.60 -16.78 1.85
CA ASP A 19 -4.57 -15.73 0.82
C ASP A 19 -3.22 -15.70 0.09
N MET A 20 -2.13 -15.91 0.83
CA MET A 20 -0.78 -15.96 0.26
C MET A 20 -0.59 -17.17 -0.65
N GLN A 21 -1.10 -18.34 -0.28
CA GLN A 21 -1.12 -19.51 -1.16
C GLN A 21 -1.92 -19.23 -2.44
N HIS A 22 -3.11 -18.64 -2.31
CA HIS A 22 -3.94 -18.28 -3.47
C HIS A 22 -3.22 -17.31 -4.42
N LEU A 23 -2.49 -16.33 -3.88
CA LEU A 23 -1.69 -15.40 -4.67
C LEU A 23 -0.47 -16.09 -5.31
N CYS A 24 0.15 -17.07 -4.64
CA CYS A 24 1.21 -17.88 -5.26
C CYS A 24 0.70 -18.70 -6.46
N ASP A 25 -0.52 -19.23 -6.36
CA ASP A 25 -1.13 -20.03 -7.42
C ASP A 25 -1.70 -19.15 -8.55
N ASN A 26 -2.14 -17.93 -8.22
CA ASN A 26 -2.65 -16.94 -9.18
C ASN A 26 -2.10 -15.52 -8.86
N PRO A 27 -0.89 -15.18 -9.32
CA PRO A 27 -0.23 -13.92 -8.98
C PRO A 27 -0.90 -12.69 -9.58
N THR A 28 -1.81 -12.86 -10.53
CA THR A 28 -2.59 -11.78 -11.14
C THR A 28 -3.90 -11.48 -10.39
N ASP A 29 -4.23 -12.23 -9.34
CA ASP A 29 -5.40 -11.95 -8.51
C ASP A 29 -5.16 -10.78 -7.54
N ILE A 30 -5.40 -9.58 -8.07
CA ILE A 30 -5.28 -8.33 -7.31
C ILE A 30 -6.24 -8.30 -6.12
N THR A 31 -7.42 -8.94 -6.20
CA THR A 31 -8.39 -8.96 -5.10
C THR A 31 -7.81 -9.69 -3.90
N SER A 32 -7.26 -10.89 -4.12
CA SER A 32 -6.59 -11.65 -3.06
C SER A 32 -5.36 -10.93 -2.50
N ALA A 33 -4.61 -10.22 -3.34
CA ALA A 33 -3.48 -9.40 -2.89
C ALA A 33 -3.93 -8.26 -1.95
N ILE A 34 -5.02 -7.57 -2.28
CA ILE A 34 -5.61 -6.51 -1.46
C ILE A 34 -6.14 -7.07 -0.13
N ASP A 35 -6.82 -8.21 -0.17
CA ASP A 35 -7.36 -8.89 1.00
C ASP A 35 -6.25 -9.31 1.98
N LEU A 36 -5.18 -9.92 1.45
CA LEU A 36 -3.97 -10.27 2.19
C LEU A 36 -3.35 -9.04 2.86
N LEU A 37 -3.19 -7.94 2.10
CA LEU A 37 -2.66 -6.68 2.61
C LEU A 37 -3.52 -6.13 3.76
N ASN A 38 -4.83 -6.04 3.55
CA ASN A 38 -5.79 -5.53 4.55
C ASN A 38 -5.80 -6.36 5.84
N ARG A 39 -5.67 -7.70 5.73
CA ARG A 39 -5.56 -8.58 6.90
C ARG A 39 -4.21 -8.41 7.60
N SER A 40 -3.11 -8.29 6.85
CA SER A 40 -1.78 -8.08 7.40
C SER A 40 -1.67 -6.81 8.25
N TYR A 41 -2.37 -5.72 7.87
CA TYR A 41 -2.33 -4.44 8.60
C TYR A 41 -2.84 -4.50 10.04
N LYS A 42 -3.67 -5.50 10.36
CA LYS A 42 -4.25 -5.72 11.69
C LYS A 42 -3.33 -6.52 12.63
N THR A 43 -2.19 -6.97 12.14
CA THR A 43 -1.25 -7.77 12.92
C THR A 43 -0.35 -6.91 13.82
N PRO A 44 0.19 -7.47 14.92
CA PRO A 44 1.21 -6.80 15.73
C PRO A 44 2.47 -6.42 14.93
N ALA A 45 2.83 -7.22 13.93
CA ALA A 45 3.97 -6.94 13.05
C ALA A 45 3.78 -5.65 12.25
N ALA A 46 2.59 -5.45 11.68
CA ALA A 46 2.26 -4.21 10.99
C ALA A 46 2.25 -2.99 11.92
N ALA A 47 1.80 -3.15 13.16
CA ALA A 47 1.88 -2.09 14.17
C ALA A 47 3.33 -1.70 14.49
N ALA A 48 4.20 -2.69 14.70
CA ALA A 48 5.63 -2.47 14.92
C ALA A 48 6.32 -1.81 13.72
N ALA A 49 5.97 -2.22 12.50
CA ALA A 49 6.49 -1.61 11.27
C ALA A 49 6.10 -0.13 11.15
N ARG A 50 4.83 0.21 11.42
CA ARG A 50 4.37 1.61 11.46
C ARG A 50 5.11 2.42 12.51
N GLN A 51 5.23 1.90 13.73
CA GLN A 51 5.96 2.59 14.80
C GLN A 51 7.41 2.87 14.41
N ARG A 52 8.08 1.90 13.77
CA ARG A 52 9.44 2.09 13.27
C ARG A 52 9.52 3.18 12.19
N LEU A 53 8.57 3.19 11.24
CA LEU A 53 8.52 4.23 10.19
C LEU A 53 8.27 5.62 10.78
N HIS A 54 7.39 5.74 11.77
CA HIS A 54 7.16 7.01 12.47
C HIS A 54 8.39 7.51 13.24
N ALA A 55 9.21 6.59 13.76
CA ALA A 55 10.45 6.93 14.44
C ALA A 55 11.59 7.28 13.48
N ASP A 56 11.42 7.10 12.17
CA ASP A 56 12.43 7.44 11.16
C ASP A 56 12.37 8.95 10.83
N PRO A 57 13.42 9.74 11.13
CA PRO A 57 13.45 11.17 10.83
C PRO A 57 13.28 11.48 9.34
N ALA A 58 13.69 10.58 8.43
CA ALA A 58 13.55 10.77 7.00
C ALA A 58 12.09 10.70 6.52
N ILE A 59 11.21 10.08 7.32
CA ILE A 59 9.80 9.88 7.00
C ILE A 59 8.90 10.86 7.76
N ALA A 60 9.39 11.43 8.86
CA ALA A 60 8.63 12.31 9.73
C ALA A 60 7.93 13.46 8.97
N ALA A 61 8.65 14.13 8.06
CA ALA A 61 8.08 15.21 7.25
C ALA A 61 6.95 14.70 6.32
N LEU A 62 7.16 13.57 5.65
CA LEU A 62 6.17 12.97 4.74
C LEU A 62 4.89 12.58 5.48
N VAL A 63 5.02 12.06 6.70
CA VAL A 63 3.88 11.69 7.54
C VAL A 63 3.13 12.94 8.01
N GLN A 64 3.85 13.95 8.48
CA GLN A 64 3.25 15.21 8.96
C GLN A 64 2.49 15.93 7.85
N GLU A 65 3.07 15.99 6.65
CA GLU A 65 2.46 16.61 5.48
C GLU A 65 1.39 15.73 4.83
N ARG A 66 1.27 14.46 5.25
CA ARG A 66 0.51 13.42 4.53
C ARG A 66 0.84 13.48 3.04
N TYR A 67 2.14 13.55 2.74
CA TYR A 67 2.63 13.88 1.41
C TYR A 67 2.32 12.74 0.43
N TRP A 68 1.54 13.05 -0.60
CA TRP A 68 1.25 12.16 -1.73
C TRP A 68 2.05 12.51 -2.99
N GLY A 69 2.71 13.67 -2.99
CA GLY A 69 3.45 14.20 -4.13
C GLY A 69 2.59 14.61 -5.31
N GLU A 70 3.25 15.08 -6.37
CA GLU A 70 2.60 15.29 -7.66
C GLU A 70 2.26 13.93 -8.27
N TRP A 71 1.04 13.83 -8.79
CA TRP A 71 0.50 12.60 -9.38
C TRP A 71 0.32 12.79 -10.91
N PRO A 72 1.43 12.83 -11.68
CA PRO A 72 1.35 13.08 -13.12
C PRO A 72 0.66 11.94 -13.85
N ASN A 73 -0.16 12.27 -14.85
CA ASN A 73 -0.77 11.25 -15.70
C ASN A 73 0.25 10.69 -16.72
N VAL A 74 -0.10 9.57 -17.37
CA VAL A 74 0.77 8.91 -18.36
C VAL A 74 1.17 9.86 -19.47
N ALA A 75 0.23 10.67 -19.98
CA ALA A 75 0.49 11.63 -21.06
C ALA A 75 1.55 12.68 -20.67
N THR A 76 1.61 13.08 -19.41
CA THR A 76 2.67 13.96 -18.89
C THR A 76 3.99 13.19 -18.76
N LEU A 77 3.96 12.00 -18.15
CA LEU A 77 5.16 11.20 -17.87
C LEU A 77 5.97 10.86 -19.12
N ILE A 78 5.31 10.48 -20.23
CA ILE A 78 6.00 10.13 -21.49
C ILE A 78 6.72 11.32 -22.15
N THR A 79 6.41 12.56 -21.74
CA THR A 79 7.06 13.76 -22.26
C THR A 79 8.30 14.16 -21.46
N TYR A 80 8.57 13.51 -20.33
CA TYR A 80 9.74 13.80 -19.50
C TYR A 80 11.04 13.45 -20.23
N PRO A 81 12.20 13.99 -19.80
CA PRO A 81 13.47 13.72 -20.45
C PRO A 81 13.74 12.22 -20.58
N ALA A 82 14.19 11.79 -21.76
CA ALA A 82 14.51 10.40 -22.03
C ALA A 82 15.51 9.85 -21.01
N GLY A 83 15.23 8.66 -20.49
CA GLY A 83 16.05 8.01 -19.44
C GLY A 83 15.77 8.49 -18.01
N SER A 84 14.91 9.50 -17.81
CA SER A 84 14.42 9.84 -16.46
C SER A 84 13.48 8.75 -15.92
N LEU A 85 13.37 8.66 -14.59
CA LEU A 85 12.42 7.73 -13.94
C LEU A 85 11.00 7.93 -14.45
N GLY A 86 10.56 9.19 -14.59
CA GLY A 86 9.22 9.50 -15.08
C GLY A 86 8.99 9.07 -16.53
N TYR A 87 9.98 9.27 -17.41
CA TYR A 87 9.91 8.82 -18.80
C TYR A 87 9.79 7.29 -18.90
N VAL A 88 10.67 6.56 -18.21
CA VAL A 88 10.69 5.09 -18.24
C VAL A 88 9.40 4.52 -17.64
N TYR A 89 8.94 5.09 -16.52
CA TYR A 89 7.70 4.67 -15.88
C TYR A 89 6.45 5.00 -16.72
N GLY A 90 6.41 6.18 -17.36
CA GLY A 90 5.32 6.56 -18.26
C GLY A 90 5.16 5.60 -19.43
N HIS A 91 6.27 5.23 -20.07
CA HIS A 91 6.25 4.23 -21.14
C HIS A 91 5.82 2.84 -20.65
N LEU A 92 6.29 2.42 -19.47
CA LEU A 92 5.85 1.16 -18.87
C LEU A 92 4.33 1.11 -18.65
N LEU A 93 3.74 2.18 -18.12
CA LEU A 93 2.29 2.26 -17.92
C LEU A 93 1.52 2.26 -19.24
N PHE A 94 2.00 3.03 -20.21
CA PHE A 94 1.42 3.11 -21.55
C PHE A 94 1.39 1.74 -22.24
N ASP A 95 2.52 1.02 -22.23
CA ASP A 95 2.66 -0.28 -22.89
C ASP A 95 1.77 -1.37 -22.25
N GLN A 96 1.47 -1.23 -20.95
CA GLN A 96 0.55 -2.12 -20.24
C GLN A 96 -0.92 -1.71 -20.35
N GLY A 97 -1.23 -0.61 -21.04
CA GLY A 97 -2.59 -0.07 -21.12
C GLY A 97 -3.15 0.34 -19.76
N LEU A 98 -2.27 0.70 -18.81
CA LEU A 98 -2.64 1.10 -17.46
C LEU A 98 -2.85 2.62 -17.41
N GLU A 99 -3.98 3.01 -16.82
CA GLU A 99 -4.26 4.41 -16.50
C GLU A 99 -3.82 4.71 -15.06
N PRO A 100 -3.33 5.94 -14.77
CA PRO A 100 -3.03 6.34 -13.41
C PRO A 100 -4.28 6.29 -12.55
N LEU A 101 -4.14 5.82 -11.31
CA LEU A 101 -5.20 5.93 -10.31
C LEU A 101 -5.57 7.40 -10.10
N ALA A 102 -6.84 7.66 -9.81
CA ALA A 102 -7.28 9.00 -9.41
C ALA A 102 -6.52 9.44 -8.14
N PRO A 103 -6.25 10.75 -7.98
CA PRO A 103 -5.63 11.25 -6.77
C PRO A 103 -6.39 10.76 -5.52
N PRO A 104 -5.68 10.28 -4.49
CA PRO A 104 -6.32 9.75 -3.30
C PRO A 104 -7.14 10.85 -2.62
N GLN A 105 -8.38 10.53 -2.26
CA GLN A 105 -9.22 11.41 -1.45
C GLN A 105 -8.91 11.17 0.02
N LEU A 106 -8.27 12.16 0.67
CA LEU A 106 -8.08 12.13 2.12
C LEU A 106 -9.42 12.47 2.80
N SER A 107 -10.01 11.51 3.50
CA SER A 107 -11.16 11.76 4.39
C SER A 107 -10.71 12.57 5.61
N ALA A 108 -11.42 13.64 5.93
CA ALA A 108 -11.10 14.56 7.03
C ALA A 108 -11.11 13.87 8.42
N ASP A 109 -11.79 12.73 8.54
CA ASP A 109 -12.07 12.07 9.82
C ASP A 109 -10.90 11.27 10.42
N ILE A 110 -9.77 11.12 9.71
CA ILE A 110 -8.58 10.43 10.25
C ILE A 110 -7.72 11.38 11.12
N SER A 111 -8.05 12.67 11.19
CA SER A 111 -7.31 13.67 12.00
C SER A 111 -7.55 13.61 13.51
N ALA A 112 -8.33 12.65 14.04
CA ALA A 112 -8.71 12.61 15.47
C ALA A 112 -8.20 11.37 16.25
N ALA A 113 -7.20 10.65 15.73
CA ALA A 113 -6.58 9.55 16.47
C ALA A 113 -5.06 9.79 16.57
N ASP A 114 -4.69 10.67 17.50
CA ASP A 114 -3.38 10.67 18.16
C ASP A 114 -3.24 9.42 19.06
#